data_AF-A0AA97HDD2-F1
#
_entry.id   AF-A0AA97HDD2-F1
#
_cell.length_a   1.000
_cell.length_b   1.000
_cell.length_c   1.000
_cell.angle_alpha   90.00
_cell.angle_beta   90.00
_cell.angle_gamma   90.00
#
_symmetry.space_group_name_H-M   'P 1'
#
loop_
_entity.id
_entity.type
_entity.pdbx_description
1 polymer ?
#
loop_
_entity_poly.entity_id
_entity_poly.type
_entity_poly.pdbx_seq_one_letter_code
_entity_poly.pdbx_strand_id
1 'polypeptide(L)'
;MCSAQSLIDGVLETAEALGWPREAIHFEAFKAPEPGKPFDIELSKSGVKLHVKADSSILETLEAAEVPIESSCRGGVCGRCFVSVLDGDIEHRDEFLSADEKASKKCIMPCVSRATDSSLVLDL
;
A
#
# COMPACT_ATOMS: atom_id res chain seq x y z
N MET A 1 3.37 -17.72 11.58
CA MET A 1 4.46 -17.82 10.59
C MET A 1 4.51 -16.54 9.78
N CYS A 2 5.67 -16.10 9.32
CA CYS A 2 5.77 -14.95 8.45
C CYS A 2 6.61 -15.33 7.22
N SER A 3 6.02 -15.34 6.03
CA SER A 3 6.67 -15.85 4.81
C SER A 3 6.02 -15.32 3.53
N ALA A 4 6.53 -15.74 2.37
CA ALA A 4 5.88 -15.51 1.08
C ALA A 4 4.53 -16.24 1.00
N GLN A 5 3.60 -15.68 0.21
CA GLN A 5 2.23 -16.18 0.07
C GLN A 5 2.17 -17.67 -0.27
N SER A 6 3.02 -18.12 -1.20
CA SER A 6 3.03 -19.53 -1.63
C SER A 6 3.38 -20.52 -0.52
N LEU A 7 4.30 -20.16 0.39
CA LEU A 7 4.61 -21.03 1.53
C LEU A 7 3.46 -21.03 2.54
N ILE A 8 2.86 -19.86 2.78
CA ILE A 8 1.71 -19.74 3.68
C ILE A 8 0.58 -20.63 3.18
N ASP A 9 0.23 -20.55 1.89
CA ASP A 9 -0.83 -21.35 1.28
C ASP A 9 -0.56 -22.85 1.45
N GLY A 10 0.68 -23.29 1.18
CA GLY A 10 1.06 -24.70 1.35
C GLY A 10 1.00 -25.19 2.80
N VAL A 11 1.39 -24.36 3.78
CA VAL A 11 1.28 -24.72 5.20
C VAL A 11 -0.19 -24.74 5.65
N LEU A 12 -1.02 -23.82 5.16
CA LEU A 12 -2.46 -23.82 5.45
C LEU A 12 -3.14 -25.08 4.96
N GLU A 13 -2.90 -25.47 3.70
CA GLU A 13 -3.45 -26.69 3.11
C GLU A 13 -3.01 -27.94 3.90
N THR A 14 -1.72 -28.01 4.26
CA THR A 14 -1.18 -29.14 5.04
C THR A 14 -1.78 -29.20 6.45
N ALA A 15 -1.93 -28.06 7.12
CA ALA A 15 -2.46 -28.01 8.47
C ALA A 15 -3.95 -28.36 8.51
N GLU A 16 -4.73 -27.91 7.53
CA GLU A 16 -6.14 -28.30 7.35
C GLU A 16 -6.26 -29.80 7.10
N ALA A 17 -5.42 -30.38 6.23
CA ALA A 17 -5.39 -31.82 5.99
C ALA A 17 -5.02 -32.64 7.23
N LEU A 18 -4.25 -32.07 8.17
CA LEU A 18 -3.91 -32.69 9.45
C LEU A 18 -4.93 -32.38 10.56
N GLY A 19 -6.03 -31.68 10.25
CA GLY A 19 -7.12 -31.39 11.19
C GLY A 19 -6.81 -30.31 12.22
N TRP A 20 -5.85 -29.41 11.93
CA TRP A 20 -5.54 -28.31 12.83
C TRP A 20 -6.66 -27.26 12.82
N PRO A 21 -7.09 -26.75 13.99
CA PRO A 21 -8.06 -25.66 14.05
C PRO A 21 -7.47 -24.38 13.43
N ARG A 22 -8.26 -23.65 12.65
CA ARG A 22 -7.80 -22.45 11.91
C ARG A 22 -7.26 -21.39 12.86
N GLU A 23 -7.84 -21.28 14.05
CA GLU A 23 -7.47 -20.31 15.07
C GLU A 23 -6.08 -20.56 15.65
N ALA A 24 -5.55 -21.79 15.54
CA ALA A 24 -4.19 -22.11 15.98
C ALA A 24 -3.11 -21.69 14.95
N ILE A 25 -3.51 -21.24 13.76
CA ILE A 25 -2.59 -20.90 12.68
C ILE A 25 -2.60 -19.38 12.45
N HIS A 26 -1.64 -18.71 13.06
CA HIS A 26 -1.38 -17.28 12.80
C HIS A 26 -0.34 -17.12 11.69
N PHE A 27 -0.60 -16.23 10.73
CA PHE A 27 0.33 -15.96 9.64
C PHE A 27 0.30 -14.50 9.19
N GLU A 28 1.40 -14.06 8.58
CA GLU A 28 1.56 -12.75 7.95
C GLU A 28 2.34 -12.94 6.64
N ALA A 29 1.85 -12.36 5.54
CA ALA A 29 2.49 -12.49 4.24
C ALA A 29 3.44 -11.32 3.95
N PHE A 30 4.67 -11.63 3.55
CA PHE A 30 5.55 -10.62 2.95
C PHE A 30 5.13 -10.39 1.50
N LYS A 31 4.55 -9.23 1.20
CA LYS A 31 4.16 -8.86 -0.16
C LYS A 31 5.16 -7.86 -0.73
N ALA A 32 5.83 -8.24 -1.81
CA ALA A 32 6.57 -7.27 -2.61
C ALA A 32 5.56 -6.32 -3.28
N PRO A 33 5.81 -5.01 -3.34
CA PRO A 33 4.96 -4.10 -4.09
C PRO A 33 4.94 -4.54 -5.56
N GLU A 34 3.76 -4.74 -6.13
CA GLU A 34 3.64 -5.04 -7.55
C GLU A 34 4.01 -3.79 -8.37
N PRO A 35 4.79 -3.92 -9.44
CA PRO A 35 5.03 -2.81 -10.35
C PRO A 35 3.72 -2.25 -10.89
N GLY A 36 3.67 -0.95 -11.17
CA GLY A 36 2.53 -0.31 -11.81
C GLY A 36 2.95 0.60 -12.94
N LYS A 37 2.02 1.42 -13.44
CA LYS A 37 2.37 2.48 -14.38
C LYS A 37 3.07 3.63 -13.63
N PRO A 38 4.01 4.34 -14.26
CA PRO A 38 4.54 5.57 -13.70
C PRO A 38 3.48 6.68 -13.76
N PHE A 39 3.50 7.59 -12.79
CA PHE A 39 2.58 8.72 -12.68
C PHE A 39 3.22 9.85 -11.88
N ASP A 40 2.63 11.04 -11.93
CA ASP A 40 3.10 12.20 -11.19
C ASP A 40 2.25 12.42 -9.93
N ILE A 41 2.87 12.94 -8.88
CA ILE A 41 2.18 13.40 -7.67
C ILE A 41 2.47 14.88 -7.44
N GLU A 42 1.46 15.62 -7.01
CA GLU A 42 1.59 17.01 -6.58
C GLU A 42 1.29 17.12 -5.09
N LEU A 43 2.19 17.77 -4.34
CA LEU A 43 2.05 18.02 -2.92
C LEU A 43 1.41 19.40 -2.73
N SER A 44 0.16 19.44 -2.30
CA SER A 44 -0.65 20.66 -2.32
C SER A 44 -0.10 21.81 -1.47
N LYS A 45 0.59 21.52 -0.36
CA LYS A 45 1.08 22.54 0.59
C LYS A 45 2.40 23.15 0.13
N SER A 46 3.22 22.37 -0.58
CA SER A 46 4.53 22.83 -1.09
C SER A 46 4.50 23.20 -2.58
N GLY A 47 3.50 22.75 -3.34
CA GLY A 47 3.43 22.87 -4.80
C GLY A 47 4.45 22.00 -5.54
N VAL A 48 5.17 21.12 -4.83
CA VAL A 48 6.21 20.26 -5.42
C VAL A 48 5.55 19.14 -6.21
N LYS A 49 6.08 18.88 -7.41
CA LYS A 49 5.68 17.76 -8.25
C LYS A 49 6.79 16.71 -8.27
N LEU A 50 6.43 15.47 -7.99
CA LEU A 50 7.35 14.33 -7.97
C LEU A 50 6.89 13.27 -8.96
N HIS A 51 7.85 12.60 -9.58
CA HIS A 51 7.58 11.53 -10.53
C HIS A 51 7.74 10.17 -9.86
N VAL A 52 6.66 9.39 -9.78
CA VAL A 52 6.64 8.05 -9.22
C VAL A 52 6.92 7.04 -10.32
N LYS A 53 8.02 6.31 -10.20
CA LYS A 53 8.41 5.28 -11.18
C LYS A 53 7.52 4.05 -11.09
N ALA A 54 7.54 3.22 -12.13
CA ALA A 54 6.80 1.96 -12.20
C ALA A 54 7.18 0.97 -11.08
N ASP A 55 8.44 0.97 -10.69
CA ASP A 55 9.09 0.08 -9.72
C ASP A 55 9.23 0.70 -8.32
N SER A 56 8.74 1.92 -8.11
CA SER A 56 8.82 2.64 -6.84
C SER A 56 7.42 2.93 -6.31
N SER A 57 7.28 2.93 -4.98
CA SER A 57 6.09 3.41 -4.30
C SER A 57 6.04 4.93 -4.19
N ILE A 58 4.86 5.48 -3.88
CA ILE A 58 4.70 6.90 -3.55
C ILE A 58 5.53 7.22 -2.30
N LEU A 59 5.49 6.34 -1.29
CA LEU A 59 6.25 6.49 -0.06
C LEU A 59 7.76 6.65 -0.32
N GLU A 60 8.35 5.77 -1.12
CA GLU A 60 9.78 5.87 -1.47
C GLU A 60 10.11 7.15 -2.24
N THR A 61 9.20 7.60 -3.10
CA THR A 61 9.35 8.84 -3.85
C THR A 61 9.33 10.06 -2.91
N LEU A 62 8.45 10.05 -1.91
CA LEU A 62 8.39 11.09 -0.86
C LEU A 62 9.64 11.08 0.02
N GLU A 63 10.08 9.90 0.47
CA GLU A 63 11.30 9.73 1.27
C GLU A 63 12.55 10.22 0.50
N ALA A 64 12.66 9.89 -0.79
CA ALA A 64 13.76 10.35 -1.64
C ALA A 64 13.76 11.86 -1.88
N ALA A 65 12.60 12.50 -1.80
CA ALA A 65 12.43 13.95 -1.88
C ALA A 65 12.51 14.63 -0.50
N GLU A 66 12.89 13.89 0.55
CA GLU A 66 12.99 14.36 1.94
C GLU A 66 11.67 14.92 2.50
N VAL A 67 10.53 14.47 1.97
CA VAL A 67 9.20 14.85 2.44
C VAL A 67 8.87 14.03 3.70
N PRO A 68 8.53 14.69 4.83
CA PRO A 68 8.26 13.98 6.07
C PRO A 68 6.97 13.15 5.96
N ILE A 69 7.10 11.84 6.16
CA ILE A 69 5.98 10.91 6.18
C ILE A 69 6.26 9.77 7.16
N GLU A 70 5.28 9.42 7.98
CA GLU A 70 5.41 8.30 8.91
C GLU A 70 5.19 6.97 8.19
N SER A 71 6.08 6.00 8.40
CA SER A 71 5.94 4.66 7.85
C SER A 71 6.43 3.60 8.82
N SER A 72 5.90 2.37 8.72
CA SER A 72 6.32 1.25 9.57
C SER A 72 6.30 -0.08 8.81
N CYS A 73 5.12 -0.64 8.53
CA CYS A 73 5.03 -1.98 7.94
C CYS A 73 5.43 -2.05 6.44
N ARG A 74 5.29 -0.94 5.71
CA ARG A 74 5.46 -0.86 4.23
C ARG A 74 4.65 -1.90 3.42
N GLY A 75 3.67 -2.57 4.03
CA GLY A 75 2.83 -3.60 3.43
C GLY A 75 1.34 -3.26 3.37
N GLY A 76 0.94 -2.02 3.65
CA GLY A 76 -0.46 -1.59 3.53
C GLY A 76 -1.40 -2.10 4.62
N VAL A 77 -0.89 -2.53 5.78
CA VAL A 77 -1.69 -3.14 6.87
C VAL A 77 -1.73 -2.30 8.16
N CYS A 78 -0.73 -1.45 8.41
CA CYS A 78 -0.62 -0.75 9.71
C CYS A 78 -1.26 0.65 9.75
N GLY A 79 -1.61 1.24 8.61
CA GLY A 79 -2.21 2.58 8.52
C GLY A 79 -1.29 3.77 8.80
N ARG A 80 -0.03 3.59 9.23
CA ARG A 80 0.86 4.72 9.61
C ARG A 80 1.15 5.72 8.50
N CYS A 81 1.21 5.26 7.24
CA CYS A 81 1.52 6.13 6.12
C CYS A 81 0.28 6.80 5.51
N PHE A 82 -0.86 6.84 6.21
CA PHE A 82 -2.09 7.44 5.71
C PHE A 82 -1.86 8.85 5.16
N VAL A 83 -2.37 9.11 3.94
CA VAL A 83 -2.34 10.44 3.31
C VAL A 83 -3.71 10.74 2.71
N SER A 84 -4.18 11.97 2.87
CA SER A 84 -5.40 12.46 2.21
C SER A 84 -5.11 12.82 0.74
N VAL A 85 -6.05 12.48 -0.15
CA VAL A 85 -6.00 12.79 -1.58
C VAL A 85 -7.03 13.88 -1.89
N LEU A 86 -6.58 14.91 -2.60
CA LEU A 86 -7.41 16.06 -2.99
C LEU A 86 -7.96 15.91 -4.41
N ASP A 87 -7.23 15.24 -5.30
CA ASP A 87 -7.62 15.04 -6.70
C ASP A 87 -6.92 13.82 -7.34
N GLY A 88 -7.58 13.22 -8.32
CA GLY A 88 -7.12 12.05 -9.10
C GLY A 88 -7.66 10.70 -8.61
N ASP A 89 -7.52 9.67 -9.45
CA ASP A 89 -8.03 8.32 -9.17
C ASP A 89 -6.96 7.37 -8.59
N ILE A 90 -7.39 6.58 -7.59
CA ILE A 90 -6.54 5.73 -6.77
C ILE A 90 -6.74 4.25 -7.09
N GLU A 91 -5.64 3.54 -7.30
CA GLU A 91 -5.55 2.09 -7.28
C GLU A 91 -5.20 1.62 -5.86
N HIS A 92 -6.23 1.25 -5.08
CA HIS A 92 -6.03 0.75 -3.72
C HIS A 92 -5.45 -0.66 -3.71
N ARG A 93 -4.30 -0.82 -3.05
CA ARG A 93 -3.61 -2.11 -2.87
C ARG A 93 -3.37 -2.45 -1.39
N ASP A 94 -3.89 -1.62 -0.50
CA ASP A 94 -3.83 -1.80 0.95
C ASP A 94 -4.97 -2.70 1.47
N GLU A 95 -4.75 -3.29 2.64
CA GLU A 95 -5.77 -4.05 3.39
C GLU A 95 -6.29 -3.30 4.61
N PHE A 96 -5.75 -2.10 4.87
CA PHE A 96 -6.12 -1.28 6.01
C PHE A 96 -7.44 -0.52 5.82
N LEU A 97 -7.65 0.11 4.65
CA LEU A 97 -8.85 0.90 4.41
C LEU A 97 -10.05 -0.02 4.14
N SER A 98 -11.19 0.34 4.74
CA SER A 98 -12.49 -0.29 4.47
C SER A 98 -12.96 -0.05 3.03
N ALA A 99 -13.95 -0.83 2.59
CA ALA A 99 -14.52 -0.68 1.25
C ALA A 99 -15.11 0.72 1.02
N ASP A 100 -15.77 1.30 2.02
CA ASP A 100 -16.36 2.64 1.93
C ASP A 100 -15.29 3.74 1.87
N GLU A 101 -14.20 3.59 2.63
CA GLU A 101 -13.06 4.53 2.58
C GLU A 101 -12.37 4.48 1.21
N LYS A 102 -12.14 3.27 0.67
CA LYS A 102 -11.60 3.09 -0.69
C LYS A 102 -12.52 3.67 -1.76
N ALA A 103 -13.83 3.46 -1.62
CA ALA A 103 -14.82 4.02 -2.54
C ALA A 103 -14.88 5.56 -2.49
N SER A 104 -14.54 6.17 -1.35
CA SER A 104 -14.50 7.62 -1.21
C SER A 104 -13.39 8.26 -2.04
N LYS A 105 -12.30 7.53 -2.33
CA LYS A 105 -11.08 8.01 -3.01
C LYS A 105 -10.43 9.26 -2.37
N LYS A 106 -10.70 9.52 -1.08
CA LYS A 106 -10.19 10.70 -0.36
C LYS A 106 -8.89 10.44 0.41
N CYS A 107 -8.41 9.21 0.41
CA CYS A 107 -7.24 8.81 1.18
C CYS A 107 -6.51 7.67 0.50
N ILE A 108 -5.21 7.55 0.78
CA ILE A 108 -4.33 6.57 0.15
C ILE A 108 -3.32 6.04 1.16
N MET A 109 -2.89 4.79 0.95
CA MET A 109 -1.73 4.19 1.60
C MET A 109 -0.53 4.22 0.63
N PRO A 110 0.33 5.26 0.66
CA PRO A 110 1.39 5.51 -0.32
C PRO A 110 2.49 4.44 -0.34
N CYS A 111 2.57 3.56 0.67
CA CYS A 111 3.52 2.45 0.66
C CYS A 111 3.18 1.35 -0.35
N VAL A 112 1.89 1.20 -0.72
CA VAL A 112 1.45 0.11 -1.62
C VAL A 112 0.48 0.57 -2.71
N SER A 113 -0.38 1.54 -2.41
CA SER A 113 -1.41 2.03 -3.33
C SER A 113 -0.82 3.01 -4.35
N ARG A 114 -1.44 3.08 -5.53
CA ARG A 114 -0.94 3.83 -6.69
C ARG A 114 -2.02 4.71 -7.32
N ALA A 115 -1.68 5.47 -8.36
CA ALA A 115 -2.66 6.14 -9.21
C ALA A 115 -3.13 5.20 -10.34
N THR A 116 -4.42 5.23 -10.68
CA THR A 116 -4.88 4.65 -11.96
C THR A 116 -4.66 5.59 -13.14
N ASP A 117 -4.71 6.89 -12.87
CA ASP A 117 -4.46 7.97 -13.84
C ASP A 117 -2.99 8.42 -13.84
N SER A 118 -2.66 9.36 -14.73
CA SER A 118 -1.31 9.92 -14.84
C SER A 118 -0.92 10.84 -13.69
N SER A 119 -1.84 11.30 -12.84
CA SER A 119 -1.53 12.21 -11.73
C SER A 119 -2.42 12.08 -10.50
N LEU A 120 -1.86 12.35 -9.31
CA LEU A 120 -2.57 12.50 -8.03
C LEU A 120 -2.16 13.79 -7.31
N VAL A 121 -3.09 14.41 -6.58
CA VAL A 121 -2.81 15.55 -5.68
C VAL A 121 -2.97 15.10 -4.23
N LEU A 122 -1.88 15.20 -3.46
CA LEU A 122 -1.82 14.79 -2.06
C LEU A 122 -1.87 16.00 -1.13
N ASP A 123 -2.55 15.87 0.01
CA ASP A 123 -2.63 16.92 1.03
C ASP A 123 -1.38 16.99 1.94
N LEU A 124 -0.22 17.17 1.30
CA LEU A 124 1.12 17.22 1.93
C LEU A 124 1.88 18.49 1.56
#